data_AF-A0A183JKG2-F1
#
_entry.id   AF-A0A183JKG2-F1
#
_cell.length_a   1.000
_cell.length_b   1.000
_cell.length_c   1.000
_cell.angle_alpha   90.00
_cell.angle_beta   90.00
_cell.angle_gamma   90.00
#
_symmetry.space_group_name_H-M   'P 1'
#
loop_
_entity.id
_entity.type
_entity.pdbx_description
1 polymer ?
#
loop_
_entity_poly.entity_id
_entity_poly.type
_entity_poly.pdbx_seq_one_letter_code
_entity_poly.pdbx_strand_id
1 'polypeptide(L)'
;MKNIWNSKQLSTNIKVIIFNTNVKAVLLYGAETWKTTTTVIKQVQVFINSCLRRILNIHWSETISNSLLWERTNQLPAEEEIRKRRWKWVGHTLRKSSNCITRQGLT
;
A
#
# COMPACT_ATOMS: atom_id res chain seq x y z
N MET A 1 14.74 4.30 12.74
CA MET A 1 13.94 4.64 11.53
C MET A 1 13.81 6.13 11.22
N LYS A 2 13.80 7.06 12.20
CA LYS A 2 13.70 8.52 11.94
C LYS A 2 14.80 9.07 11.00
N ASN A 3 16.01 8.52 11.07
CA ASN A 3 17.17 9.03 10.32
C ASN A 3 17.05 8.86 8.80
N ILE A 4 16.38 7.80 8.33
CA ILE A 4 16.23 7.52 6.88
C ILE A 4 15.28 8.53 6.24
N TRP A 5 14.16 8.83 6.91
CA TRP A 5 13.17 9.76 6.40
C TRP A 5 13.67 11.21 6.41
N ASN A 6 14.48 11.58 7.41
CA ASN A 6 15.04 12.92 7.57
C ASN A 6 16.35 13.16 6.80
N SER A 7 16.99 12.10 6.28
CA SER A 7 18.28 12.24 5.58
C SER A 7 18.11 12.99 4.26
N LYS A 8 18.94 14.02 4.05
CA LYS A 8 19.03 14.74 2.76
C LYS A 8 19.84 13.99 1.69
N GLN A 9 20.62 12.98 2.10
CA GLN A 9 21.50 12.22 1.20
C GLN A 9 20.70 11.24 0.32
N LEU A 10 19.55 10.79 0.80
CA LEU A 10 18.67 9.88 0.06
C LEU A 10 17.64 10.68 -0.72
N SER A 11 17.55 10.42 -2.03
CA SER A 11 16.48 11.00 -2.84
C SER A 11 15.12 10.50 -2.37
N THR A 12 14.09 11.33 -2.58
CA THR A 12 12.70 10.99 -2.27
C THR A 12 12.28 9.68 -2.91
N ASN A 13 12.68 9.42 -4.16
CA ASN A 13 12.34 8.20 -4.88
C ASN A 13 12.88 6.95 -4.17
N ILE A 14 14.13 6.98 -3.70
CA ILE A 14 14.72 5.86 -2.94
C ILE A 14 13.96 5.63 -1.63
N LYS A 15 13.60 6.70 -0.91
CA LYS A 15 12.78 6.59 0.31
C LYS A 15 11.42 5.96 0.03
N VAL A 16 10.74 6.35 -1.05
CA VAL A 16 9.46 5.76 -1.45
C VAL A 16 9.61 4.28 -1.79
N ILE A 17 10.69 3.87 -2.47
CA ILE A 17 10.99 2.46 -2.73
C ILE A 17 11.17 1.69 -1.41
N ILE A 18 11.98 2.20 -0.49
CA ILE A 18 12.20 1.58 0.83
C ILE A 18 10.87 1.43 1.59
N PHE A 19 10.02 2.46 1.54
CA PHE A 19 8.69 2.44 2.14
C PHE A 19 7.81 1.35 1.52
N ASN A 20 7.79 1.23 0.20
CA ASN A 20 7.00 0.23 -0.52
C ASN A 20 7.46 -1.20 -0.20
N THR A 21 8.76 -1.44 -0.16
CA THR A 21 9.32 -2.78 0.08
C THR A 21 9.21 -3.23 1.52
N ASN A 22 9.33 -2.33 2.50
CA ASN A 22 9.35 -2.70 3.91
C ASN A 22 8.03 -2.41 4.60
N VAL A 23 7.65 -1.12 4.68
CA VAL A 23 6.49 -0.68 5.47
C VAL A 23 5.20 -1.12 4.81
N LYS A 24 5.03 -0.86 3.51
CA LYS A 24 3.80 -1.21 2.79
C LYS A 24 3.64 -2.72 2.64
N ALA A 25 4.73 -3.47 2.47
CA ALA A 25 4.71 -4.93 2.41
C ALA A 25 4.19 -5.54 3.72
N VAL A 26 4.72 -5.10 4.86
CA VAL A 26 4.26 -5.56 6.19
C VAL A 26 2.84 -5.08 6.48
N LEU A 27 2.53 -3.82 6.17
CA LEU A 27 1.20 -3.25 6.41
C LEU A 27 0.12 -4.04 5.67
N LEU A 28 0.33 -4.34 4.38
CA LEU A 28 -0.63 -5.04 3.53
C LEU A 28 -0.43 -6.56 3.52
N TYR A 29 0.29 -7.10 4.51
CA TYR A 29 0.45 -8.53 4.65
C TYR A 29 -0.91 -9.18 4.97
N GLY A 30 -1.30 -10.18 4.17
CA GLY A 30 -2.60 -10.83 4.31
C GLY A 30 -3.81 -9.98 3.90
N ALA A 31 -3.62 -8.82 3.25
CA ALA A 31 -4.75 -7.97 2.83
C ALA A 31 -5.74 -8.65 1.87
N GLU A 32 -5.32 -9.76 1.26
CA GLU A 32 -6.14 -10.64 0.43
C GLU A 32 -7.32 -11.24 1.20
N THR A 33 -7.14 -11.54 2.50
CA THR A 33 -8.14 -12.21 3.34
C THR A 33 -8.86 -11.28 4.31
N TRP A 34 -8.47 -10.00 4.38
CA TRP A 34 -9.09 -9.05 5.29
C TRP A 34 -10.58 -8.82 4.99
N LYS A 35 -11.37 -8.51 6.01
CA LYS A 35 -12.67 -7.87 5.78
C LYS A 35 -12.45 -6.41 5.39
N THR A 36 -12.52 -6.09 4.11
CA THR A 36 -12.38 -4.72 3.60
C THR A 36 -13.66 -3.93 3.86
N THR A 37 -13.78 -3.39 5.07
CA THR A 37 -14.76 -2.33 5.32
C THR A 37 -14.18 -1.00 4.81
N THR A 38 -15.07 -0.09 4.44
CA THR A 38 -14.69 1.27 4.03
C THR A 38 -13.88 1.97 5.13
N THR A 39 -14.16 1.69 6.39
CA THR A 39 -13.41 2.19 7.55
C THR A 39 -11.97 1.69 7.59
N VAL A 40 -11.74 0.37 7.42
CA VAL A 40 -10.38 -0.21 7.42
C VAL A 40 -9.57 0.34 6.25
N ILE A 41 -10.16 0.42 5.05
CA ILE A 41 -9.49 1.00 3.87
C ILE A 41 -9.13 2.46 4.13
N LYS A 42 -10.04 3.27 4.70
CA LYS A 42 -9.77 4.67 5.05
C LYS A 42 -8.64 4.79 6.07
N GLN A 43 -8.62 3.96 7.11
CA GLN A 43 -7.54 3.97 8.12
C GLN A 43 -6.17 3.63 7.50
N VAL A 44 -6.11 2.61 6.65
CA VAL A 44 -4.89 2.24 5.91
C VAL A 44 -4.44 3.39 4.99
N GLN A 45 -5.38 4.02 4.29
CA GLN A 45 -5.08 5.15 3.42
C GLN A 45 -4.53 6.35 4.21
N VAL A 46 -5.13 6.68 5.35
CA VAL A 46 -4.66 7.77 6.24
C VAL A 46 -3.25 7.49 6.74
N PHE A 47 -2.97 6.26 7.15
CA PHE A 47 -1.63 5.85 7.57
C PHE A 47 -0.59 5.98 6.44
N ILE A 48 -0.89 5.45 5.24
CA ILE A 48 0.00 5.55 4.07
C ILE A 48 0.25 7.01 3.71
N ASN A 49 -0.81 7.82 3.63
CA ASN A 49 -0.71 9.24 3.31
C ASN A 49 0.13 10.02 4.34
N SER A 50 0.03 9.65 5.62
CA SER A 50 0.84 10.26 6.69
C SER A 50 2.32 9.92 6.54
N CYS A 51 2.63 8.68 6.15
CA CYS A 51 3.99 8.25 5.85
C CYS A 51 4.56 8.95 4.61
N LEU A 52 3.78 9.07 3.52
CA LEU A 52 4.21 9.77 2.30
C LEU A 52 4.49 11.26 2.55
N ARG A 53 3.63 11.96 3.32
CA ARG A 53 3.88 13.35 3.72
C ARG A 53 5.18 13.49 4.52
N ARG A 54 5.45 12.56 5.43
CA ARG A 54 6.71 12.54 6.18
C ARG A 54 7.93 12.27 5.30
N ILE A 55 7.81 11.41 4.29
CA ILE A 55 8.89 11.11 3.32
C ILE A 55 9.22 12.33 2.47
N LEU A 56 8.19 13.07 2.07
CA LEU A 56 8.32 14.32 1.30
C LEU A 56 8.70 15.52 2.16
N ASN A 57 8.82 15.35 3.48
CA ASN A 57 9.07 16.42 4.44
C ASN A 57 8.07 17.58 4.33
N ILE A 58 6.79 17.26 4.07
CA ILE A 58 5.72 18.25 3.96
C ILE A 58 5.28 18.64 5.37
N HIS A 59 5.35 19.93 5.68
CA HIS A 59 4.93 20.46 6.96
C HIS A 59 3.40 20.64 7.02
N TRP A 60 2.84 20.67 8.23
CA TRP A 60 1.39 20.82 8.43
C TRP A 60 0.84 22.14 7.85
N SER A 61 1.69 23.15 7.67
CA SER A 61 1.36 24.44 7.07
C SER A 61 1.23 24.39 5.55
N GLU A 62 1.76 23.36 4.89
CA GLU A 62 1.68 23.19 3.45
C GLU A 62 0.40 22.41 3.09
N THR A 63 -0.51 23.08 2.37
CA THR A 63 -1.75 22.44 1.91
C THR A 63 -1.50 21.72 0.59
N ILE A 64 -1.34 20.40 0.64
CA ILE A 64 -1.23 19.52 -0.54
C ILE A 64 -2.46 18.62 -0.66
N SER A 65 -3.05 18.56 -1.86
CA SER A 65 -4.12 17.62 -2.17
C SER A 65 -3.61 16.17 -2.16
N ASN A 66 -4.49 15.22 -1.83
CA ASN A 66 -4.10 13.80 -1.86
C ASN A 66 -3.74 13.33 -3.29
N SER A 67 -4.37 13.89 -4.33
CA SER A 67 -4.04 13.55 -5.72
C SER A 67 -2.62 13.95 -6.09
N LEU A 68 -2.21 15.18 -5.77
CA LEU A 68 -0.84 15.66 -6.03
C LEU A 68 0.20 14.88 -5.22
N LEU A 69 -0.13 14.47 -4.00
CA LEU A 69 0.71 13.61 -3.17
C LEU A 69 0.99 12.26 -3.87
N TRP A 70 -0.05 11.64 -4.44
CA TRP A 70 0.06 10.36 -5.13
C TRP A 70 0.79 10.47 -6.46
N GLU A 71 0.57 11.56 -7.21
CA GLU A 71 1.28 11.84 -8.45
C GLU A 71 2.79 11.99 -8.21
N ARG A 72 3.19 12.81 -7.23
CA ARG A 72 4.62 13.02 -6.89
C ARG A 72 5.33 11.75 -6.41
N THR A 73 4.60 10.80 -5.83
CA THR A 73 5.16 9.57 -5.28
C THR A 73 4.93 8.36 -6.18
N ASN A 74 4.27 8.54 -7.32
CA ASN A 74 3.82 7.49 -8.23
C ASN A 74 3.11 6.34 -7.48
N GLN A 75 2.24 6.69 -6.52
CA GLN A 75 1.52 5.73 -5.67
C GLN A 75 0.05 5.62 -6.08
N LEU A 76 -0.51 4.43 -5.88
CA LEU A 76 -1.94 4.19 -6.04
C LEU A 76 -2.65 4.31 -4.68
N PRO A 77 -3.96 4.62 -4.68
CA PRO A 77 -4.80 4.49 -3.51
C PRO A 77 -4.74 3.06 -2.92
N ALA A 78 -4.84 2.95 -1.61
CA ALA A 78 -4.75 1.70 -0.87
C ALA A 78 -5.80 0.68 -1.32
N GLU A 79 -7.02 1.16 -1.60
CA GLU A 79 -8.12 0.33 -2.10
C GLU A 79 -7.75 -0.38 -3.40
N GLU A 80 -7.20 0.37 -4.35
CA GLU A 80 -6.83 -0.15 -5.66
C GLU A 80 -5.70 -1.18 -5.56
N GLU A 81 -4.73 -0.94 -4.66
CA GLU A 81 -3.66 -1.90 -4.43
C GLU A 81 -4.14 -3.19 -3.75
N ILE A 82 -5.04 -3.09 -2.77
CA ILE A 82 -5.67 -4.25 -2.12
C ILE A 82 -6.51 -5.05 -3.13
N ARG A 83 -7.30 -4.36 -3.95
CA ARG A 83 -8.10 -4.96 -5.02
C ARG A 83 -7.21 -5.74 -6.00
N LYS A 84 -6.11 -5.14 -6.44
CA LYS A 84 -5.14 -5.79 -7.35
C LYS A 84 -4.52 -7.04 -6.73
N ARG A 85 -4.17 -7.02 -5.44
CA ARG A 85 -3.64 -8.20 -4.72
C ARG A 85 -4.67 -9.33 -4.65
N ARG A 86 -5.92 -9.02 -4.31
CA ARG A 86 -7.01 -10.00 -4.29
C ARG A 86 -7.22 -10.68 -5.63
N TRP A 87 -7.30 -9.90 -6.71
CA TRP A 87 -7.46 -10.47 -8.05
C TRP A 87 -6.27 -11.35 -8.46
N LYS A 88 -5.04 -10.98 -8.07
CA LYS A 88 -3.87 -11.84 -8.27
C LYS A 88 -3.98 -13.15 -7.49
N TRP A 89 -4.45 -13.11 -6.24
CA TRP A 89 -4.64 -14.29 -5.39
C TRP A 89 -5.73 -15.22 -5.93
N VAL A 90 -6.88 -14.66 -6.34
CA VAL A 90 -7.95 -15.42 -7.01
C VAL A 90 -7.42 -16.09 -8.27
N GLY A 91 -6.72 -15.34 -9.13
CA GLY A 91 -6.12 -15.90 -10.34
C GLY A 91 -5.07 -16.99 -10.06
N HIS A 92 -4.27 -16.85 -9.00
CA HIS A 92 -3.34 -17.90 -8.57
C HIS A 92 -4.09 -19.16 -8.12
N THR A 93 -5.18 -19.00 -7.36
CA THR A 93 -5.94 -20.14 -6.84
C THR A 93 -6.71 -20.87 -7.93
N LEU A 94 -7.29 -20.15 -8.90
CA LEU A 94 -7.98 -20.75 -10.05
C LEU A 94 -7.05 -21.55 -10.97
N ARG A 95 -5.75 -21.21 -11.03
CA ARG A 95 -4.73 -21.98 -11.77
C ARG A 95 -4.34 -23.29 -11.08
N LYS A 96 -4.71 -23.52 -9.83
CA LYS A 96 -4.47 -24.81 -9.15
C LYS A 96 -5.38 -25.90 -9.73
N SER A 97 -5.01 -27.17 -9.54
CA SER A 97 -5.78 -28.32 -9.99
C SER A 97 -7.21 -28.34 -9.39
N SER A 98 -8.16 -28.96 -10.08
CA SER A 98 -9.58 -28.99 -9.68
C SER A 98 -9.83 -29.73 -8.35
N ASN A 99 -8.93 -30.64 -7.98
CA ASN A 99 -8.96 -31.34 -6.69
C ASN A 99 -8.38 -30.51 -5.53
N CYS A 100 -7.88 -29.31 -5.77
CA CYS A 100 -7.31 -28.48 -4.71
C CYS A 100 -8.41 -27.83 -3.87
N ILE A 101 -8.39 -28.09 -2.56
CA ILE A 101 -9.38 -27.59 -1.59
C ILE A 101 -9.54 -26.07 -1.67
N THR A 102 -8.45 -25.32 -1.85
CA THR A 102 -8.51 -23.85 -1.95
C THR A 102 -9.22 -23.37 -3.22
N ARG A 103 -9.15 -24.15 -4.31
CA ARG A 103 -9.88 -23.85 -5.55
C ARG A 103 -11.35 -24.22 -5.40
N GLN A 104 -11.64 -25.36 -4.78
CA GLN A 104 -13.00 -25.80 -4.49
C GLN A 104 -13.75 -24.83 -3.59
N GLY A 105 -13.08 -24.24 -2.59
CA GLY A 105 -13.69 -23.21 -1.73
C GLY A 105 -13.98 -21.87 -2.43
N LEU A 106 -13.53 -21.66 -3.67
CA LEU A 106 -13.82 -20.48 -4.48
C LEU A 106 -14.91 -20.70 -5.54
N THR A 107 -15.20 -21.96 -5.88
CA THR A 107 -16.25 -22.39 -6.83
C THR A 107 -17.52 -22.77 -6.10
#